data_AF-A0A0H5BDR0-F1
#
_entry.id   AF-A0A0H5BDR0-F1
#
_cell.length_a   1.000
_cell.length_b   1.000
_cell.length_c   1.000
_cell.angle_alpha   90.00
_cell.angle_beta   90.00
_cell.angle_gamma   90.00
#
_symmetry.space_group_name_H-M   'P 1'
#
loop_
_entity.id
_entity.type
_entity.pdbx_description
1 polymer ?
#
loop_
_entity_poly.entity_id
_entity_poly.type
_entity_poly.pdbx_seq_one_letter_code
_entity_poly.pdbx_strand_id
1 'polypeptide(L)'
;MAVDHIRYDLLAQDALRGVVRRVLQDAMRDGLPGEHHFYIAFDTRAPGVRLSPRLLERYPDEMTVILQHQFWDLSVSDYGFEVGLSFSGIPERLFVPFSALKGFFDPSVQFGLQFEVVDDTAAEAPAEGADPAARPAAVEPIEGRPRGSVPLTGSPVQAFEREAEDKPSEPVQDGAPDSGATVVRLDNFRKK
;
A
#
# COMPACT_ATOMS: atom_id res chain seq x y z
N MET A 1 24.61 -31.22 0.68
CA MET A 1 23.72 -30.04 0.63
C MET A 1 22.43 -30.46 1.32
N ALA A 2 22.01 -29.75 2.37
CA ALA A 2 20.77 -30.06 3.06
C ALA A 2 19.63 -29.71 2.10
N VAL A 3 18.90 -30.72 1.63
CA VAL A 3 17.66 -30.50 0.90
C VAL A 3 16.68 -29.96 1.95
N ASP A 4 16.31 -28.69 1.81
CA ASP A 4 15.33 -28.09 2.71
C ASP A 4 13.97 -28.74 2.40
N HIS A 5 13.62 -29.76 3.18
CA HIS A 5 12.41 -30.56 2.99
C HIS A 5 11.15 -29.79 3.36
N ILE A 6 11.30 -28.70 4.12
CA ILE A 6 10.22 -27.79 4.45
C ILE A 6 10.54 -26.49 3.70
N ARG A 7 9.76 -26.18 2.66
CA ARG A 7 9.90 -24.95 1.88
C ARG A 7 9.43 -23.75 2.71
N TYR A 8 10.21 -23.39 3.75
CA TYR A 8 9.91 -22.27 4.64
C TYR A 8 9.71 -20.96 3.89
N ASP A 9 10.41 -20.77 2.78
CA ASP A 9 10.26 -19.61 1.91
C ASP A 9 8.83 -19.50 1.37
N LEU A 10 8.25 -20.61 0.91
CA LEU A 10 6.87 -20.63 0.40
C LEU A 10 5.86 -20.37 1.53
N LEU A 11 6.08 -20.98 2.70
CA LEU A 11 5.23 -20.75 3.88
C LEU A 11 5.25 -19.30 4.34
N ALA A 12 6.44 -18.67 4.34
CA ALA A 12 6.59 -17.27 4.69
C ALA A 12 5.93 -16.36 3.64
N GLN A 13 6.12 -16.64 2.34
CA GLN A 13 5.46 -15.88 1.27
C GLN A 13 3.94 -15.95 1.37
N ASP A 14 3.37 -17.13 1.61
CA ASP A 14 1.92 -17.28 1.77
C ASP A 14 1.39 -16.57 3.02
N ALA A 15 2.13 -16.62 4.13
CA ALA A 15 1.79 -15.86 5.33
C ALA A 15 1.80 -14.33 5.06
N LEU A 16 2.79 -13.85 4.31
CA LEU A 16 2.91 -12.44 3.91
C LEU A 16 1.80 -12.02 2.92
N ARG A 17 1.39 -12.90 2.00
CA ARG A 17 0.20 -12.67 1.15
C ARG A 17 -1.06 -12.51 2.00
N GLY A 18 -1.17 -13.27 3.09
CA GLY A 18 -2.23 -13.11 4.09
C GLY A 18 -2.27 -11.72 4.73
N VAL A 19 -1.11 -11.08 4.94
CA VAL A 19 -1.04 -9.69 5.43
C VAL A 19 -1.64 -8.73 4.41
N VAL A 20 -1.26 -8.84 3.13
CA VAL A 20 -1.81 -7.99 2.06
C VAL A 20 -3.32 -8.14 1.97
N ARG A 21 -3.81 -9.38 2.03
CA ARG A 21 -5.25 -9.66 2.06
C ARG A 21 -5.94 -8.94 3.22
N ARG A 22 -5.37 -9.00 4.42
CA ARG A 22 -5.96 -8.35 5.59
C ARG A 22 -6.01 -6.82 5.43
N VAL A 23 -4.93 -6.23 4.93
CA VAL A 23 -4.84 -4.79 4.67
C VAL A 23 -5.90 -4.34 3.66
N LEU A 24 -6.07 -5.08 2.56
CA LEU A 24 -7.12 -4.76 1.57
C LEU A 24 -8.54 -4.94 2.13
N GLN A 25 -8.77 -5.95 2.99
CA GLN A 25 -10.07 -6.13 3.65
C GLN A 25 -10.40 -4.96 4.59
N ASP A 26 -9.41 -4.47 5.33
CA ASP A 26 -9.58 -3.31 6.20
C ASP A 26 -9.81 -2.05 5.35
N ALA A 27 -9.09 -1.88 4.23
CA ALA A 27 -9.31 -0.79 3.28
C ALA A 27 -10.68 -0.83 2.59
N MET A 28 -11.23 -2.02 2.33
CA MET A 28 -12.59 -2.18 1.81
C MET A 28 -13.66 -1.76 2.82
N ARG A 29 -13.45 -2.07 4.11
CA ARG A 29 -14.43 -1.82 5.17
C ARG A 29 -14.42 -0.35 5.63
N ASP A 30 -13.24 0.15 5.93
CA ASP A 30 -13.06 1.45 6.60
C ASP A 30 -12.52 2.53 5.64
N GLY A 31 -12.18 2.17 4.41
CA GLY A 31 -11.44 3.02 3.49
C GLY A 31 -9.93 2.98 3.76
N LEU A 32 -9.15 3.66 2.91
CA LEU A 32 -7.72 3.86 3.17
C LEU A 32 -7.54 4.91 4.27
N PRO A 33 -6.90 4.57 5.40
CA PRO A 33 -6.66 5.54 6.47
C PRO A 33 -5.63 6.58 6.02
N GLY A 34 -5.85 7.86 6.37
CA GLY A 34 -4.87 8.93 6.15
C GLY A 34 -4.33 9.01 4.72
N GLU A 35 -3.00 9.00 4.60
CA GLU A 35 -2.26 9.09 3.33
C GLU A 35 -1.81 7.71 2.80
N HIS A 36 -2.32 6.61 3.36
CA HIS A 36 -1.95 5.26 2.93
C HIS A 36 -2.42 5.00 1.50
N HIS A 37 -1.51 4.54 0.65
CA HIS A 37 -1.83 4.12 -0.71
C HIS A 37 -0.94 2.97 -1.13
N PHE A 38 -1.50 2.06 -1.92
CA PHE A 38 -0.86 0.78 -2.19
C PHE A 38 -0.46 0.67 -3.65
N TYR A 39 0.81 0.37 -3.89
CA TYR A 39 1.32 -0.10 -5.16
C TYR A 39 1.25 -1.61 -5.16
N ILE A 40 0.43 -2.16 -6.04
CA ILE A 40 0.22 -3.60 -6.15
C ILE A 40 0.69 -4.02 -7.52
N ALA A 41 1.83 -4.72 -7.57
CA ALA A 41 2.38 -5.32 -8.77
C ALA A 41 1.89 -6.76 -8.87
N PHE A 42 1.37 -7.14 -10.02
CA PHE A 42 0.88 -8.49 -10.28
C PHE A 42 1.17 -8.91 -11.71
N ASP A 43 1.24 -10.22 -11.90
CA ASP A 43 1.40 -10.84 -13.21
C ASP A 43 0.07 -10.83 -13.97
N THR A 44 0.04 -10.26 -15.17
CA THR A 44 -1.19 -10.13 -15.95
C THR A 44 -1.62 -11.41 -16.66
N ARG A 45 -0.71 -12.40 -16.75
CA ARG A 45 -0.95 -13.70 -17.39
C ARG A 45 -1.25 -14.81 -16.39
N ALA A 46 -1.11 -14.52 -15.10
CA ALA A 46 -1.38 -15.50 -14.04
C ALA A 46 -2.83 -16.02 -14.08
N PRO A 47 -3.04 -17.29 -13.71
CA PRO A 47 -4.35 -17.92 -13.76
C PRO A 47 -5.35 -17.21 -12.85
N GLY A 48 -6.51 -16.87 -13.41
CA GLY A 48 -7.61 -16.23 -12.69
C GLY A 48 -7.60 -14.70 -12.73
N VAL A 49 -6.54 -14.06 -13.23
CA VAL A 49 -6.53 -12.61 -13.46
C VAL A 49 -7.54 -12.25 -14.56
N ARG A 50 -8.36 -11.21 -14.31
CA ARG A 50 -9.31 -10.67 -15.29
C ARG A 50 -8.99 -9.20 -15.56
N LEU A 51 -8.63 -8.92 -16.80
CA LEU A 51 -8.25 -7.61 -17.32
C LEU A 51 -8.96 -7.37 -18.66
N SER A 52 -9.11 -6.11 -19.06
CA SER A 52 -9.56 -5.82 -20.42
C SER A 52 -8.47 -6.21 -21.44
N PRO A 53 -8.84 -6.59 -22.68
CA PRO A 53 -7.87 -6.88 -23.74
C PRO A 53 -6.91 -5.70 -24.00
N ARG A 54 -7.41 -4.47 -23.83
CA ARG A 54 -6.64 -3.23 -24.03
C ARG A 54 -5.52 -3.07 -23.01
N LEU A 55 -5.79 -3.41 -21.75
CA LEU A 55 -4.76 -3.40 -20.71
C LEU A 55 -3.77 -4.53 -20.91
N LEU A 56 -4.24 -5.72 -21.29
CA LEU A 56 -3.37 -6.87 -21.53
C LEU A 56 -2.41 -6.63 -22.73
N GLU A 57 -2.89 -5.98 -23.79
CA GLU A 57 -2.03 -5.59 -24.93
C GLU A 57 -0.96 -4.56 -24.52
N ARG A 58 -1.28 -3.67 -23.58
CA ARG A 58 -0.36 -2.63 -23.10
C ARG A 58 0.61 -3.13 -22.03
N TYR A 59 0.17 -4.08 -21.21
CA TYR A 59 0.91 -4.66 -20.09
C TYR A 59 0.81 -6.20 -20.18
N PRO A 60 1.59 -6.83 -21.08
CA PRO A 60 1.43 -8.24 -21.41
C PRO A 60 2.00 -9.20 -20.37
N ASP A 61 2.91 -8.75 -19.50
CA ASP A 61 3.62 -9.61 -18.54
C ASP A 61 3.40 -9.17 -17.09
N GLU A 62 3.55 -7.88 -16.79
CA GLU A 62 3.37 -7.34 -15.43
C GLU A 62 2.65 -6.01 -15.47
N MET A 63 1.81 -5.78 -14.46
CA MET A 63 1.09 -4.53 -14.27
C MET A 63 1.13 -4.11 -12.80
N THR A 64 1.34 -2.82 -12.57
CA THR A 64 1.28 -2.21 -11.24
C THR A 64 0.10 -1.27 -11.18
N VAL A 65 -0.79 -1.50 -10.22
CA VAL A 65 -1.94 -0.63 -9.93
C VAL A 65 -1.71 0.13 -8.62
N ILE A 66 -2.26 1.34 -8.55
CA ILE A 66 -2.16 2.21 -7.37
C ILE A 66 -3.54 2.37 -6.77
N LEU A 67 -3.73 1.89 -5.54
CA LEU A 67 -4.94 2.11 -4.76
C LEU A 67 -4.72 3.31 -3.86
N GLN A 68 -5.24 4.47 -4.28
CA GLN A 68 -5.23 5.73 -3.52
C GLN A 68 -6.66 6.29 -3.43
N HIS A 69 -6.98 7.43 -4.06
CA HIS A 69 -8.30 8.05 -3.92
C HIS A 69 -9.28 7.72 -5.05
N GLN A 70 -8.79 7.24 -6.19
CA GLN A 70 -9.60 7.04 -7.40
C GLN A 70 -9.81 5.55 -7.69
N PHE A 71 -10.41 4.85 -6.73
CA PHE A 71 -10.91 3.50 -6.94
C PHE A 71 -12.35 3.39 -6.45
N TRP A 72 -13.08 2.42 -6.97
CA TRP A 72 -14.46 2.14 -6.57
C TRP A 72 -14.72 0.64 -6.64
N ASP A 73 -15.84 0.19 -6.07
CA ASP A 73 -16.25 -1.21 -6.04
C ASP A 73 -15.13 -2.17 -5.59
N LEU A 74 -14.31 -1.75 -4.62
CA LEU A 74 -13.31 -2.63 -4.04
C LEU A 74 -14.04 -3.78 -3.33
N SER A 75 -13.81 -5.00 -3.79
CA SER A 75 -14.36 -6.22 -3.19
C SER A 75 -13.23 -7.19 -2.94
N VAL A 76 -13.06 -7.63 -1.70
CA VAL A 76 -11.97 -8.53 -1.31
C VAL A 76 -12.55 -9.87 -0.87
N SER A 77 -12.18 -10.92 -1.59
CA SER A 77 -12.58 -12.31 -1.32
C SER A 77 -11.41 -13.10 -0.70
N ASP A 78 -11.61 -14.39 -0.44
CA ASP A 78 -10.54 -15.28 0.02
C ASP A 78 -9.44 -15.51 -1.03
N TYR A 79 -9.82 -15.48 -2.30
CA TYR A 79 -8.95 -15.85 -3.43
C TYR A 79 -8.25 -14.66 -4.08
N GLY A 80 -8.82 -13.46 -3.97
CA GLY A 80 -8.35 -12.28 -4.68
C GLY A 80 -9.19 -11.06 -4.37
N PHE A 81 -8.92 -9.97 -5.06
CA PHE A 81 -9.68 -8.73 -4.98
C PHE A 81 -10.17 -8.28 -6.35
N GLU A 82 -11.33 -7.64 -6.37
CA GLU A 82 -11.88 -6.92 -7.51
C GLU A 82 -11.82 -5.42 -7.20
N VAL A 83 -11.43 -4.60 -8.18
CA VAL A 83 -11.40 -3.16 -8.04
C VAL A 83 -11.70 -2.46 -9.36
N GLY A 84 -12.47 -1.37 -9.30
CA GLY A 84 -12.65 -0.43 -10.39
C GLY A 84 -11.59 0.66 -10.36
N LEU A 85 -10.86 0.84 -11.45
CA LEU A 85 -9.85 1.90 -11.64
C LEU A 85 -10.05 2.59 -12.98
N SER A 86 -9.61 3.84 -13.10
CA SER A 86 -9.68 4.59 -14.36
C SER A 86 -8.33 4.61 -15.05
N PHE A 87 -8.27 4.08 -16.28
CA PHE A 87 -7.08 4.11 -17.12
C PHE A 87 -7.30 5.07 -18.29
N SER A 88 -6.50 6.14 -18.35
CA SER A 88 -6.63 7.17 -19.39
C SER A 88 -8.06 7.73 -19.52
N GLY A 89 -8.77 7.87 -18.39
CA GLY A 89 -10.14 8.39 -18.34
C GLY A 89 -11.23 7.34 -18.60
N ILE A 90 -10.87 6.07 -18.79
CA ILE A 90 -11.82 4.98 -19.05
C ILE A 90 -11.93 4.13 -17.79
N PRO A 91 -13.14 3.98 -17.20
CA PRO A 91 -13.34 3.12 -16.06
C PRO A 91 -13.21 1.65 -16.47
N GLU A 92 -12.35 0.92 -15.79
CA GLU A 92 -12.14 -0.51 -15.98
C GLU A 92 -12.23 -1.24 -14.65
N ARG A 93 -12.75 -2.47 -14.68
CA ARG A 93 -12.78 -3.36 -13.53
C ARG A 93 -11.76 -4.46 -13.72
N LEU A 94 -11.02 -4.72 -12.65
CA LEU A 94 -9.92 -5.66 -12.62
C LEU A 94 -10.21 -6.67 -11.52
N PHE A 95 -9.91 -7.95 -11.77
CA PHE A 95 -9.90 -8.96 -10.74
C PHE A 95 -8.52 -9.60 -10.67
N VAL A 96 -7.90 -9.57 -9.49
CA VAL A 96 -6.53 -10.01 -9.27
C VAL A 96 -6.51 -11.03 -8.12
N PRO A 97 -6.18 -12.30 -8.40
CA PRO A 97 -5.93 -13.31 -7.37
C PRO A 97 -4.71 -12.96 -6.51
N PHE A 98 -4.72 -13.33 -5.23
CA PHE A 98 -3.55 -13.12 -4.34
C PHE A 98 -2.32 -13.92 -4.77
N SER A 99 -2.52 -15.04 -5.46
CA SER A 99 -1.43 -15.85 -6.05
C SER A 99 -0.71 -15.14 -7.19
N ALA A 100 -1.37 -14.21 -7.88
CA ALA A 100 -0.80 -13.44 -8.99
C ALA A 100 0.03 -12.23 -8.52
N LEU A 101 0.04 -11.94 -7.21
CA LEU A 101 0.81 -10.83 -6.66
C LEU A 101 2.31 -11.09 -6.78
N LYS A 102 3.02 -10.10 -7.32
CA LYS A 102 4.48 -10.02 -7.41
C LYS A 102 5.08 -9.03 -6.42
N GLY A 103 4.33 -7.99 -6.07
CA GLY A 103 4.79 -6.99 -5.13
C GLY A 103 3.67 -6.19 -4.52
N PHE A 104 3.91 -5.74 -3.29
CA PHE A 104 3.07 -4.82 -2.56
C PHE A 104 3.96 -3.75 -1.94
N PHE A 105 3.64 -2.47 -2.12
CA PHE A 105 4.41 -1.38 -1.55
C PHE A 105 3.51 -0.24 -1.07
N ASP A 106 3.77 0.24 0.15
CA ASP A 106 3.11 1.39 0.77
C ASP A 106 4.18 2.46 1.07
N PRO A 107 4.21 3.58 0.32
CA PRO A 107 5.20 4.64 0.51
C PRO A 107 5.05 5.38 1.85
N SER A 108 3.86 5.40 2.44
CA SER A 108 3.57 6.21 3.63
C SER A 108 4.32 5.70 4.87
N VAL A 109 4.61 4.40 4.90
CA VAL A 109 5.42 3.76 5.94
C VAL A 109 6.66 3.05 5.37
N GLN A 110 6.96 3.26 4.07
CA GLN A 110 8.05 2.61 3.33
C GLN A 110 8.04 1.09 3.48
N PHE A 111 6.85 0.49 3.52
CA PHE A 111 6.67 -0.93 3.69
C PHE A 111 6.57 -1.61 2.33
N GLY A 112 7.37 -2.63 2.08
CA GLY A 112 7.41 -3.36 0.81
C GLY A 112 7.49 -4.86 1.00
N LEU A 113 6.72 -5.59 0.21
CA LEU A 113 6.74 -7.04 0.09
C LEU A 113 6.95 -7.41 -1.38
N GLN A 114 7.81 -8.39 -1.62
CA GLN A 114 8.04 -8.97 -2.93
C GLN A 114 7.69 -10.46 -2.84
N PHE A 115 6.99 -10.97 -3.85
CA PHE A 115 6.54 -12.35 -3.90
C PHE A 115 7.06 -13.00 -5.18
N GLU A 116 7.43 -14.27 -5.10
CA GLU A 116 7.66 -15.07 -6.30
C GLU A 116 6.32 -15.65 -6.76
N VAL A 117 5.99 -15.42 -8.02
CA VAL A 117 4.88 -16.13 -8.66
C VAL A 117 5.45 -17.48 -9.07
N VAL A 118 5.14 -18.51 -8.28
CA VAL A 118 5.46 -19.88 -8.63
C VAL A 118 4.41 -20.34 -9.63
N ASP A 119 4.76 -20.35 -10.90
CA ASP A 119 3.94 -21.01 -11.91
C ASP A 119 3.91 -22.51 -11.61
N ASP A 120 2.76 -23.00 -11.17
CA ASP A 120 2.49 -24.44 -10.91
C ASP A 120 2.63 -25.31 -12.18
N THR A 121 2.96 -24.71 -13.33
CA THR A 121 3.21 -25.40 -14.61
C THR A 121 4.69 -25.75 -14.84
N ALA A 122 5.58 -25.46 -13.88
CA ALA A 122 7.00 -25.79 -13.95
C ALA A 122 7.39 -26.94 -12.99
N ALA A 123 6.66 -28.05 -13.05
CA ALA A 123 7.23 -29.33 -12.64
C ALA A 123 8.13 -29.82 -13.79
N GLU A 124 9.43 -29.99 -13.50
CA GLU A 124 10.54 -30.41 -14.40
C GLU A 124 11.24 -29.32 -15.24
N ALA A 125 12.09 -28.52 -14.59
CA ALA A 125 13.40 -28.16 -15.15
C ALA A 125 14.42 -27.98 -14.01
N PRO A 126 15.62 -28.59 -14.07
CA PRO A 126 16.62 -28.46 -13.02
C PRO A 126 17.22 -27.05 -13.06
N ALA A 127 17.20 -26.36 -11.92
CA ALA A 127 17.86 -25.08 -11.74
C ALA A 127 19.39 -25.25 -11.76
N GLU A 128 20.04 -24.86 -12.86
CA GLU A 128 21.48 -24.60 -12.88
C GLU A 128 21.74 -23.13 -12.49
N GLY A 129 22.32 -22.96 -11.30
CA GLY A 129 23.33 -21.94 -10.97
C GLY A 129 23.00 -20.47 -11.22
N ALA A 130 22.41 -19.80 -10.22
CA ALA A 130 22.55 -18.36 -10.05
C ALA A 130 23.22 -18.07 -8.69
N ASP A 131 24.45 -17.55 -8.77
CA ASP A 131 25.33 -17.12 -7.68
C ASP A 131 24.66 -16.09 -6.74
N PRO A 132 24.70 -16.27 -5.40
CA PRO A 132 24.17 -15.30 -4.45
C PRO A 132 25.24 -14.25 -4.12
N ALA A 133 25.38 -13.22 -4.95
CA ALA A 133 26.26 -12.09 -4.64
C ALA A 133 25.72 -10.75 -5.16
N ALA A 134 24.56 -10.33 -4.64
CA ALA A 134 24.14 -8.93 -4.70
C ALA A 134 23.71 -8.47 -3.31
N ARG A 135 24.69 -7.93 -2.57
CA ARG A 135 24.44 -7.11 -1.38
C ARG A 135 23.58 -5.90 -1.81
N PRO A 136 22.54 -5.50 -1.07
CA PRO A 136 21.84 -4.27 -1.36
C PRO A 136 22.81 -3.10 -1.14
N ALA A 137 23.12 -2.37 -2.21
CA ALA A 137 23.83 -1.12 -2.14
C ALA A 137 22.97 -0.13 -1.34
N ALA A 138 23.51 0.32 -0.21
CA ALA A 138 23.00 1.45 0.56
C ALA A 138 22.87 2.67 -0.37
N VAL A 139 21.65 3.18 -0.49
CA VAL A 139 21.40 4.46 -1.15
C VAL A 139 21.72 5.55 -0.13
N GLU A 140 22.79 6.30 -0.35
CA GLU A 140 23.20 7.38 0.53
C GLU A 140 22.20 8.54 0.52
N PRO A 141 21.98 9.25 1.65
CA PRO A 141 21.11 10.40 1.71
C PRO A 141 21.77 11.59 1.01
N ILE A 142 21.12 12.14 -0.02
CA ILE A 142 21.50 13.41 -0.64
C ILE A 142 21.11 14.57 0.29
N GLU A 143 22.09 15.04 1.06
CA GLU A 143 22.00 16.27 1.85
C GLU A 143 22.64 17.45 1.09
N GLY A 144 21.87 18.53 0.91
CA GLY A 144 22.40 19.89 0.78
C GLY A 144 22.43 20.52 -0.62
N ARG A 145 21.49 21.45 -0.90
CA ARG A 145 21.74 22.90 -0.78
C ARG A 145 20.50 23.75 -1.15
N PRO A 146 20.26 24.88 -0.47
CA PRO A 146 19.24 25.84 -0.85
C PRO A 146 19.78 26.80 -1.92
N ARG A 147 19.01 27.03 -2.97
CA ARG A 147 19.04 28.22 -3.84
C ARG A 147 17.59 28.67 -3.93
N GLY A 148 17.21 29.86 -3.50
CA GLY A 148 17.78 31.12 -3.95
C GLY A 148 16.72 31.78 -4.83
N SER A 149 15.96 32.67 -4.21
CA SER A 149 15.02 33.66 -4.74
C SER A 149 15.22 34.14 -6.19
N VAL A 150 14.12 34.42 -6.90
CA VAL A 150 13.78 35.76 -7.45
C VAL A 150 12.27 35.88 -7.76
N PRO A 151 11.72 37.12 -7.79
CA PRO A 151 10.28 37.43 -7.66
C PRO A 151 9.64 37.91 -8.98
N LEU A 152 8.36 38.34 -8.91
CA LEU A 152 7.67 39.44 -9.63
C LEU A 152 6.24 39.02 -10.04
N THR A 153 5.18 39.45 -9.36
CA THR A 153 4.38 40.70 -9.48
C THR A 153 3.18 40.57 -10.44
N GLY A 154 1.97 40.81 -9.92
CA GLY A 154 0.74 41.01 -10.71
C GLY A 154 -0.57 40.81 -9.93
N SER A 155 -0.94 41.76 -9.06
CA SER A 155 -2.25 41.88 -8.37
C SER A 155 -3.39 42.36 -9.31
N PRO A 156 -4.63 42.67 -8.86
CA PRO A 156 -5.52 42.11 -7.82
C PRO A 156 -6.99 41.94 -8.30
N VAL A 157 -7.85 41.24 -7.53
CA VAL A 157 -9.30 41.49 -7.31
C VAL A 157 -9.77 40.43 -6.29
N GLN A 158 -10.56 40.65 -5.24
CA GLN A 158 -11.42 41.75 -4.81
C GLN A 158 -11.62 41.62 -3.29
N ALA A 159 -11.88 42.76 -2.65
CA ALA A 159 -12.16 42.91 -1.23
C ALA A 159 -13.54 42.37 -0.86
N PHE A 160 -13.64 41.77 0.34
CA PHE A 160 -14.82 41.88 1.20
C PHE A 160 -14.35 41.87 2.65
N GLU A 161 -14.17 43.08 3.19
CA GLU A 161 -14.15 43.35 4.63
C GLU A 161 -15.57 43.61 5.11
N ARG A 162 -15.90 43.06 6.28
CA ARG A 162 -16.63 43.71 7.38
C ARG A 162 -16.65 42.78 8.61
N GLU A 163 -15.77 43.08 9.58
CA GLU A 163 -16.07 43.49 10.98
C GLU A 163 -17.44 43.04 11.56
N ALA A 164 -17.66 42.64 12.82
CA ALA A 164 -16.94 42.56 14.09
C ALA A 164 -17.83 41.70 15.05
N GLU A 165 -17.26 40.85 15.92
CA GLU A 165 -17.24 41.01 17.40
C GLU A 165 -18.57 40.68 18.15
N ASP A 166 -18.59 39.61 18.96
CA ASP A 166 -18.86 39.63 20.43
C ASP A 166 -19.20 38.21 20.98
N LYS A 167 -18.56 37.85 22.11
CA LYS A 167 -18.76 36.65 22.96
C LYS A 167 -19.72 37.00 24.12
N PRO A 168 -20.05 36.14 25.11
CA PRO A 168 -20.08 34.67 25.24
C PRO A 168 -21.42 34.15 25.83
N SER A 169 -21.65 32.83 25.87
CA SER A 169 -22.61 32.22 26.81
C SER A 169 -22.31 30.72 27.04
N GLU A 170 -21.85 30.40 28.25
CA GLU A 170 -21.97 29.11 28.96
C GLU A 170 -22.22 29.47 30.45
N PRO A 171 -22.93 28.68 31.28
CA PRO A 171 -22.60 27.28 31.64
C PRO A 171 -23.87 26.37 31.65
N VAL A 172 -23.86 25.05 31.90
CA VAL A 172 -23.68 24.32 33.18
C VAL A 172 -23.52 22.79 32.93
N GLN A 173 -22.73 22.18 33.82
CA GLN A 173 -22.43 20.77 34.18
C GLN A 173 -23.67 19.82 34.16
N ASP A 174 -23.59 18.48 34.16
CA ASP A 174 -22.71 17.51 34.83
C ASP A 174 -23.02 16.08 34.29
N GLY A 175 -22.09 15.12 34.42
CA GLY A 175 -22.45 13.68 34.35
C GLY A 175 -21.43 12.75 33.66
N ALA A 176 -20.40 12.35 34.40
CA ALA A 176 -19.57 11.15 34.15
C ALA A 176 -20.38 9.85 34.51
N PRO A 177 -19.92 8.58 34.31
CA PRO A 177 -18.53 8.13 34.51
C PRO A 177 -17.97 6.97 33.63
N ASP A 178 -16.66 6.83 33.76
CA ASP A 178 -15.79 5.64 33.75
C ASP A 178 -15.67 4.70 32.53
N SER A 179 -14.46 4.63 31.95
CA SER A 179 -13.68 3.39 31.91
C SER A 179 -12.25 3.65 31.38
N GLY A 180 -11.28 3.20 32.18
CA GLY A 180 -9.87 3.56 32.04
C GLY A 180 -9.06 2.83 30.96
N ALA A 181 -7.93 3.45 30.64
CA ALA A 181 -6.77 2.81 30.06
C ALA A 181 -5.52 3.58 30.51
N THR A 182 -5.02 3.26 31.70
CA THR A 182 -3.70 3.71 32.18
C THR A 182 -2.64 2.98 31.36
N VAL A 183 -2.04 3.68 30.39
CA VAL A 183 -0.86 3.18 29.68
C VAL A 183 0.35 3.24 30.62
N VAL A 184 0.63 2.11 31.28
CA VAL A 184 1.89 1.90 31.99
C VAL A 184 2.98 1.77 30.95
N ARG A 185 3.81 2.81 30.82
CA ARG A 185 5.03 2.79 29.99
C ARG A 185 5.99 1.76 30.59
N LEU A 186 6.24 0.71 29.80
CA LEU A 186 7.12 -0.41 30.13
C LEU A 186 8.59 0.00 29.97
N ASP A 187 9.07 0.97 30.76
CA ASP A 187 10.46 1.43 30.73
C ASP A 187 10.97 1.88 32.12
N ASN A 188 10.56 1.17 33.18
CA ASN A 188 11.08 1.43 34.53
C ASN A 188 11.59 0.19 35.27
N PHE A 189 12.00 -0.84 34.53
CA PHE A 189 12.49 -2.08 35.13
C PHE A 189 13.84 -2.54 34.56
N ARG A 190 14.85 -1.66 34.63
CA ARG A 190 16.26 -2.11 34.63
C ARG A 190 17.22 -1.06 35.19
N LYS A 191 17.30 -0.98 36.52
CA LYS A 191 18.57 -0.76 37.23
C LYS A 191 18.39 -1.13 38.70
N LYS A 192 18.87 -2.33 39.00
CA LYS A 192 19.30 -2.72 40.34
C LYS A 192 20.79 -2.45 40.41
#